data_AF-A0AAJ2DT02-F1
#
_entry.id   AF-A0AAJ2DT02-F1
#
_cell.length_a   1.000
_cell.length_b   1.000
_cell.length_c   1.000
_cell.angle_alpha   90.00
_cell.angle_beta   90.00
_cell.angle_gamma   90.00
#
_symmetry.space_group_name_H-M   'P 1'
#
loop_
_entity.id
_entity.type
_entity.pdbx_description
1 polymer ?
#
loop_
_entity_poly.entity_id
_entity_poly.type
_entity_poly.pdbx_seq_one_letter_code
_entity_poly.pdbx_strand_id
1 'polypeptide(L)'
;MMLIGSMQPMPLDVPRIRARLAQPEVARALREVGIASPEAFIATWVADRSALAYYAEDARPVTDDDPRIKYAPWARRGDFPVTLVHMLALQSEPPLVYADVAFADALAAGRNTLHRFYLAGLDSYRGDRPSWAKTSMRS
;
A
#
# COMPACT_ATOMS: atom_id res chain seq x y z
N MET A 1 4.20 -2.76 1.48
CA MET A 1 3.01 -3.05 0.65
C MET A 1 2.70 -4.52 0.75
N MET A 2 1.42 -4.89 0.74
CA MET A 2 0.97 -6.27 0.81
C MET A 2 0.18 -6.58 -0.47
N LEU A 3 0.47 -7.72 -1.09
CA LEU A 3 -0.26 -8.23 -2.25
C LEU A 3 -1.14 -9.39 -1.80
N ILE A 4 -2.41 -9.33 -2.18
CA ILE A 4 -3.40 -10.37 -1.85
C ILE A 4 -3.84 -11.01 -3.17
N GLY A 5 -3.69 -12.33 -3.25
CA GLY A 5 -4.11 -13.14 -4.39
C GLY A 5 -4.98 -14.30 -3.95
N SER A 6 -5.95 -14.68 -4.79
CA SER A 6 -6.85 -15.82 -4.55
C SER A 6 -7.25 -16.44 -5.88
N MET A 7 -7.50 -17.75 -5.86
CA MET A 7 -8.05 -18.50 -7.01
C MET A 7 -9.54 -18.25 -7.22
N GLN A 8 -10.23 -17.72 -6.20
CA GLN A 8 -11.65 -17.38 -6.24
C GLN A 8 -11.83 -15.86 -6.14
N PRO A 9 -12.88 -15.28 -6.75
CA PRO A 9 -13.18 -13.86 -6.61
C PRO A 9 -13.30 -13.45 -5.14
N MET A 10 -12.67 -12.33 -4.79
CA MET A 10 -12.71 -11.73 -3.47
C MET A 10 -13.27 -10.31 -3.57
N PRO A 11 -14.61 -10.14 -3.62
CA PRO A 11 -15.20 -8.82 -3.64
C PRO A 11 -14.95 -8.09 -2.32
N LEU A 12 -14.83 -6.77 -2.38
CA LEU A 12 -14.75 -5.91 -1.18
C LEU A 12 -16.16 -5.66 -0.63
N ASP A 13 -16.73 -6.71 -0.05
CA ASP A 13 -18.05 -6.71 0.60
C ASP A 13 -17.96 -6.04 1.99
N VAL A 14 -18.55 -4.85 2.11
CA VAL A 14 -18.44 -4.02 3.32
C VAL A 14 -19.04 -4.70 4.56
N PRO A 15 -20.28 -5.23 4.55
CA PRO A 15 -20.82 -5.98 5.69
C PRO A 15 -19.93 -7.14 6.15
N ARG A 16 -19.39 -7.92 5.21
CA ARG A 16 -18.53 -9.05 5.54
C ARG A 16 -17.20 -8.60 6.13
N ILE A 17 -16.60 -7.54 5.60
CA ILE A 17 -15.38 -6.94 6.14
C ILE A 17 -15.63 -6.43 7.56
N ARG A 18 -16.71 -5.66 7.79
CA ARG A 18 -17.10 -5.17 9.13
C ARG A 18 -17.21 -6.33 10.12
N ALA A 19 -17.92 -7.41 9.76
CA ALA A 19 -18.09 -8.57 10.61
C ALA A 19 -16.77 -9.28 10.95
N ARG A 20 -15.84 -9.38 9.99
CA ARG A 20 -14.51 -9.99 10.19
C ARG A 20 -13.62 -9.15 11.08
N LEU A 21 -13.62 -7.83 10.86
CA LEU A 21 -12.79 -6.89 11.62
C LEU A 21 -13.31 -6.67 13.05
N ALA A 22 -14.57 -6.96 13.32
CA ALA A 22 -15.15 -6.93 14.66
C ALA A 22 -14.70 -8.12 15.55
N GLN A 23 -14.08 -9.16 14.97
CA GLN A 23 -13.58 -10.29 15.76
C GLN A 23 -12.46 -9.81 16.70
N PRO A 24 -12.49 -10.12 18.01
CA PRO A 24 -11.58 -9.51 18.99
C PRO A 24 -10.10 -9.62 18.64
N GLU A 25 -9.65 -10.81 18.21
CA GLU A 25 -8.24 -11.04 17.84
C GLU A 25 -7.83 -10.28 16.58
N VAL A 26 -8.71 -10.22 15.58
CA VAL A 26 -8.47 -9.46 14.34
C VAL A 26 -8.39 -7.97 14.66
N ALA A 27 -9.35 -7.47 15.42
CA ALA A 27 -9.39 -6.08 15.83
C ALA A 27 -8.14 -5.68 16.64
N ARG A 28 -7.67 -6.55 17.54
CA ARG A 28 -6.44 -6.34 18.31
C ARG A 28 -5.22 -6.26 17.40
N ALA A 29 -5.01 -7.26 16.54
CA ALA A 29 -3.87 -7.30 15.63
C ALA A 29 -3.83 -6.10 14.67
N LEU A 30 -4.99 -5.67 14.16
CA LEU A 30 -5.07 -4.50 13.28
C LEU A 30 -4.76 -3.18 14.00
N ARG A 31 -5.20 -3.04 15.27
CA ARG A 31 -4.86 -1.86 16.08
C ARG A 31 -3.36 -1.74 16.35
N GLU A 32 -2.65 -2.85 16.52
CA GLU A 32 -1.19 -2.85 16.72
C GLU A 32 -0.43 -2.23 15.54
N VAL A 33 -1.00 -2.27 14.35
CA VAL A 33 -0.44 -1.64 13.13
C VAL A 33 -1.16 -0.34 12.74
N GLY A 34 -1.96 0.24 13.64
CA GLY A 34 -2.63 1.52 13.43
C GLY A 34 -3.92 1.47 12.61
N ILE A 35 -4.45 0.28 12.31
CA ILE A 35 -5.72 0.11 11.61
C ILE A 35 -6.84 -0.02 12.65
N ALA A 36 -7.55 1.09 12.88
CA ALA A 36 -8.56 1.19 13.94
C ALA A 36 -10.01 0.90 13.49
N SER A 37 -10.29 0.87 12.19
CA SER A 37 -11.64 0.65 11.66
C SER A 37 -11.65 -0.02 10.29
N PRO A 38 -12.80 -0.56 9.84
CA PRO A 38 -12.96 -1.09 8.48
C PRO A 38 -12.71 -0.06 7.37
N GLU A 39 -13.11 1.19 7.58
CA GLU A 39 -12.84 2.30 6.66
C GLU A 39 -11.33 2.56 6.58
N ALA A 40 -10.63 2.58 7.72
CA ALA A 40 -9.19 2.74 7.78
C ALA A 40 -8.45 1.57 7.11
N PHE A 41 -8.95 0.34 7.27
CA PHE A 41 -8.41 -0.83 6.58
C PHE A 41 -8.53 -0.69 5.06
N ILE A 42 -9.74 -0.38 4.57
CA ILE A 42 -9.99 -0.21 3.13
C ILE A 42 -9.27 1.03 2.57
N ALA A 43 -9.03 2.06 3.39
CA ALA A 43 -8.26 3.23 2.96
C ALA A 43 -6.83 2.89 2.51
N THR A 44 -6.29 1.75 2.95
CA THR A 44 -4.99 1.23 2.49
C THR A 44 -5.01 0.60 1.09
N TRP A 45 -6.19 0.47 0.47
CA TRP A 45 -6.32 0.00 -0.90
C TRP A 45 -5.53 0.89 -1.87
N VAL A 46 -4.62 0.24 -2.59
CA VAL A 46 -3.86 0.87 -3.66
C VAL A 46 -4.59 0.68 -4.97
N ALA A 47 -4.63 -0.54 -5.51
CA ALA A 47 -5.13 -0.76 -6.86
C ALA A 47 -5.71 -2.16 -7.07
N ASP A 48 -6.46 -2.32 -8.16
CA ASP A 48 -7.05 -3.58 -8.56
C ASP A 48 -6.09 -4.47 -9.38
N ARG A 49 -6.62 -5.61 -9.84
CA ARG A 49 -5.91 -6.58 -10.67
C ARG A 49 -5.34 -6.00 -11.96
N SER A 50 -6.06 -5.08 -12.62
CA SER A 50 -5.63 -4.52 -13.89
C SER A 50 -4.41 -3.61 -13.72
N ALA A 51 -4.43 -2.77 -12.69
CA ALA A 51 -3.30 -1.93 -12.32
C ALA A 51 -2.09 -2.76 -11.86
N LEU A 52 -2.33 -3.85 -11.12
CA LEU A 52 -1.26 -4.78 -10.73
C LEU A 52 -0.65 -5.49 -11.94
N ALA A 53 -1.47 -5.90 -12.92
CA ALA A 53 -0.99 -6.52 -14.15
C ALA A 53 -0.12 -5.55 -14.96
N TYR A 54 -0.55 -4.29 -15.08
CA TYR A 54 0.24 -3.23 -15.70
C TYR A 54 1.57 -2.99 -14.95
N TYR A 55 1.52 -2.90 -13.61
CA TYR A 55 2.73 -2.71 -12.80
C TYR A 55 3.74 -3.85 -12.95
N ALA A 56 3.26 -5.08 -13.16
CA ALA A 56 4.09 -6.28 -13.25
C ALA A 56 4.46 -6.66 -14.69
N GLU A 57 4.02 -5.91 -15.71
CA GLU A 57 4.10 -6.29 -17.13
C GLU A 57 5.53 -6.67 -17.56
N ASP A 58 6.52 -5.85 -17.22
CA ASP A 58 7.93 -6.07 -17.58
C ASP A 58 8.70 -6.92 -16.54
N ALA A 59 8.03 -7.35 -15.46
CA ALA A 59 8.68 -8.10 -14.40
C ALA A 59 8.78 -9.59 -14.76
N ARG A 60 10.00 -10.07 -15.03
CA ARG A 60 10.19 -11.53 -15.21
C ARG A 60 9.81 -12.28 -13.93
N PRO A 61 9.05 -13.39 -14.05
CA PRO A 61 8.70 -14.22 -12.90
C PRO A 61 9.95 -14.81 -12.28
N VAL A 62 9.92 -14.97 -10.96
CA VAL A 62 10.93 -15.78 -10.26
C VAL A 62 10.48 -17.23 -10.38
N THR A 63 11.32 -18.07 -10.98
CA THR A 63 11.09 -19.51 -11.12
C THR A 63 12.27 -20.27 -10.53
N ASP A 64 12.14 -21.58 -10.38
CA ASP A 64 13.23 -22.44 -9.91
C ASP A 64 14.44 -22.39 -10.87
N ASP A 65 14.21 -22.18 -12.17
CA ASP A 65 15.24 -22.05 -13.21
C ASP A 65 15.81 -20.62 -13.37
N ASP A 66 15.14 -19.61 -12.80
CA ASP A 66 15.57 -18.20 -12.79
C ASP A 66 15.38 -17.58 -11.39
N PRO A 67 16.11 -18.07 -10.37
CA PRO A 67 15.94 -17.60 -9.01
C PRO A 67 16.56 -16.20 -8.86
N ARG A 68 15.70 -15.20 -8.63
CA ARG A 68 16.15 -13.83 -8.32
C ARG A 68 16.50 -13.70 -6.83
N ILE A 69 17.68 -14.18 -6.45
CA ILE A 69 18.19 -14.05 -5.09
C ILE A 69 18.85 -12.67 -4.95
N LYS A 70 18.23 -11.77 -4.18
CA LYS A 70 18.85 -10.48 -3.81
C LYS A 70 19.75 -10.65 -2.59
N TYR A 71 21.06 -10.56 -2.78
CA TYR A 71 22.07 -10.47 -1.71
C TYR A 71 22.31 -9.04 -1.18
N ALA A 72 21.55 -8.06 -1.67
CA ALA A 72 21.58 -6.68 -1.22
C ALA A 72 20.43 -6.41 -0.23
N PRO A 73 20.47 -5.32 0.57
CA PRO A 73 19.35 -4.90 1.41
C PRO A 73 18.03 -4.91 0.61
N TRP A 74 16.94 -5.39 1.22
CA TRP A 74 15.66 -5.61 0.54
C TRP A 74 15.12 -4.39 -0.24
N ALA A 75 15.54 -3.19 0.13
CA ALA A 75 15.43 -1.98 -0.68
C ALA A 75 16.78 -1.26 -0.75
N ARG A 76 17.24 -0.84 -1.93
CA ARG A 76 18.38 0.08 -2.01
C ARG A 76 17.95 1.42 -1.42
N ARG A 77 18.84 2.08 -0.68
CA ARG A 77 18.60 3.45 -0.21
C ARG A 77 18.30 4.35 -1.42
N GLY A 78 17.09 4.91 -1.48
CA GLY A 78 16.61 5.76 -2.58
C GLY A 78 15.52 5.14 -3.46
N ASP A 79 15.32 3.82 -3.43
CA ASP A 79 14.29 3.15 -4.26
C ASP A 79 12.88 3.32 -3.69
N PHE A 80 12.78 3.53 -2.37
CA PHE A 80 11.49 3.63 -1.68
C PHE A 80 10.65 4.82 -2.14
N PRO A 81 11.16 6.07 -2.20
CA PRO A 81 10.39 7.20 -2.71
C PRO A 81 9.93 7.02 -4.16
N VAL A 82 10.77 6.43 -5.01
CA VAL A 82 10.42 6.16 -6.42
C VAL A 82 9.30 5.13 -6.50
N THR A 83 9.43 4.02 -5.77
CA THR A 83 8.40 2.99 -5.69
C THR A 83 7.09 3.55 -5.15
N LEU A 84 7.14 4.35 -4.08
CA LEU A 84 5.95 4.95 -3.49
C LEU A 84 5.24 5.89 -4.47
N VAL A 85 5.98 6.73 -5.21
CA VAL A 85 5.40 7.60 -6.25
C VAL A 85 4.70 6.78 -7.34
N HIS A 86 5.34 5.73 -7.84
CA HIS A 86 4.72 4.86 -8.85
C HIS A 86 3.47 4.15 -8.31
N MET A 87 3.49 3.69 -7.06
CA MET A 87 2.31 3.07 -6.43
C MET A 87 1.15 4.05 -6.26
N LEU A 88 1.43 5.29 -5.81
CA LEU A 88 0.39 6.31 -5.68
C LEU A 88 -0.22 6.70 -7.03
N ALA A 89 0.58 6.68 -8.10
CA ALA A 89 0.09 6.92 -9.46
C ALA A 89 -0.88 5.83 -9.97
N LEU A 90 -0.79 4.61 -9.42
CA LEU A 90 -1.69 3.50 -9.75
C LEU A 90 -2.92 3.44 -8.84
N GLN A 91 -3.06 4.38 -7.89
CA GLN A 91 -4.13 4.31 -6.91
C GLN A 91 -5.50 4.45 -7.56
N SER A 92 -6.39 3.52 -7.28
CA SER A 92 -7.78 3.52 -7.74
C SER A 92 -8.76 3.52 -6.58
N GLU A 93 -10.01 3.88 -6.85
CA GLU A 93 -11.08 3.71 -5.86
C GLU A 93 -11.35 2.22 -5.64
N PRO A 94 -11.53 1.78 -4.37
CA PRO A 94 -11.82 0.39 -4.08
C PRO A 94 -13.19 0.01 -4.65
N PRO A 95 -13.31 -1.12 -5.38
CA PRO A 95 -14.58 -1.57 -5.94
C PRO A 95 -15.47 -2.20 -4.85
N LEU A 96 -16.04 -1.36 -3.99
CA LEU A 96 -16.84 -1.77 -2.84
C LEU A 96 -18.21 -2.29 -3.26
N VAL A 97 -18.68 -3.30 -2.52
CA VAL A 97 -20.04 -3.82 -2.64
C VAL A 97 -20.77 -3.62 -1.32
N TYR A 98 -22.03 -3.16 -1.41
CA TYR A 98 -22.91 -2.88 -0.27
C TYR A 98 -22.37 -1.82 0.71
N ALA A 99 -21.60 -0.85 0.22
CA ALA A 99 -21.21 0.31 1.01
C ALA A 99 -22.40 1.27 1.19
N ASP A 100 -22.59 1.76 2.41
CA ASP A 100 -23.49 2.88 2.69
C ASP A 100 -22.75 4.23 2.50
N VAL A 101 -23.51 5.34 2.42
CA VAL A 101 -22.94 6.68 2.18
C VAL A 101 -21.99 7.10 3.29
N ALA A 102 -22.34 6.82 4.55
CA ALA A 102 -21.50 7.16 5.70
C ALA A 102 -20.14 6.44 5.66
N PHE A 103 -20.13 5.17 5.21
CA PHE A 103 -18.91 4.41 4.98
C PHE A 103 -18.05 5.03 3.88
N ALA A 104 -18.67 5.40 2.75
CA ALA A 104 -17.96 6.02 1.64
C ALA A 104 -17.31 7.36 2.05
N ASP A 105 -18.02 8.19 2.81
CA ASP A 105 -17.52 9.49 3.29
C ASP A 105 -16.34 9.31 4.26
N ALA A 106 -16.47 8.41 5.23
CA ALA A 106 -15.42 8.11 6.19
C ALA A 106 -14.17 7.51 5.52
N LEU A 107 -14.37 6.63 4.53
CA LEU A 107 -13.30 6.10 3.70
C LEU A 107 -12.59 7.20 2.92
N ALA A 108 -13.32 8.11 2.28
CA ALA A 108 -12.74 9.21 1.52
C ALA A 108 -11.89 10.13 2.43
N ALA A 109 -12.39 10.45 3.63
CA ALA A 109 -11.64 11.21 4.62
C ALA A 109 -10.34 10.49 5.07
N GLY A 110 -10.42 9.17 5.29
CA GLY A 110 -9.27 8.33 5.63
C GLY A 110 -8.22 8.31 4.52
N ARG A 111 -8.63 8.10 3.27
CA ARG A 111 -7.76 8.11 2.09
C ARG A 111 -7.08 9.46 1.89
N ASN A 112 -7.81 10.57 2.04
CA ASN A 112 -7.25 11.91 1.97
C ASN A 112 -6.17 12.16 3.05
N THR A 113 -6.38 11.62 4.25
CA THR A 113 -5.40 11.72 5.34
C THR A 113 -4.14 10.92 5.04
N LEU A 114 -4.27 9.67 4.57
CA LEU A 114 -3.13 8.84 4.17
C LEU A 114 -2.37 9.45 3.00
N HIS A 115 -3.07 9.97 1.99
CA HIS A 115 -2.42 10.58 0.83
C HIS A 115 -1.59 11.82 1.24
N ARG A 116 -2.14 12.70 2.09
CA ARG A 116 -1.38 13.83 2.65
C ARG A 116 -0.16 13.39 3.45
N PHE A 117 -0.29 12.33 4.25
CA PHE A 117 0.83 11.76 4.98
C PHE A 117 1.94 11.26 4.03
N TYR A 118 1.58 10.54 2.97
CA TYR A 118 2.56 10.06 1.99
C TYR A 118 3.23 11.19 1.21
N LEU A 119 2.48 12.21 0.80
CA LEU A 119 3.03 13.39 0.14
C LEU A 119 4.01 14.14 1.04
N ALA A 120 3.63 14.40 2.29
CA ALA A 120 4.51 15.04 3.27
C ALA A 120 5.81 14.24 3.50
N GLY A 121 5.70 12.91 3.62
CA GLY A 121 6.86 12.03 3.73
C GLY A 121 7.77 12.10 2.50
N LEU A 122 7.19 12.07 1.29
CA LEU A 122 7.94 12.21 0.03
C LEU A 122 8.67 13.57 -0.07
N ASP A 123 8.04 14.64 0.38
CA ASP A 123 8.65 15.98 0.40
C ASP A 123 9.81 16.07 1.38
N SER A 124 9.71 15.43 2.57
CA SER A 124 10.85 15.29 3.47
C SER A 124 12.02 14.52 2.83
N TYR A 125 11.75 13.41 2.15
CA TYR A 125 12.78 12.66 1.41
C TYR A 125 13.45 13.48 0.29
N ARG A 126 12.71 14.40 -0.34
CA ARG A 126 13.27 15.32 -1.36
C ARG A 126 14.08 16.45 -0.72
N GLY A 127 13.61 17.01 0.38
CA GLY A 127 14.26 18.06 1.15
C GLY A 127 15.58 17.64 1.79
N ASP A 128 15.75 16.34 2.07
CA ASP A 128 17.01 15.78 2.59
C ASP A 128 18.06 15.54 1.49
N ARG A 129 17.72 15.50 0.20
CA ARG A 129 18.72 15.25 -0.87
C ARG A 129 19.96 16.19 -0.86
N PRO A 130 19.86 17.50 -0.53
CA PRO A 130 21.04 18.39 -0.50
C PRO A 130 22.04 18.08 0.62
N SER A 131 21.63 17.42 1.71
CA SER A 131 22.48 17.15 2.87
C SER A 131 23.27 15.83 2.74
N TRP A 132 22.78 14.85 1.98
CA TRP A 132 23.47 13.55 1.80
C TRP A 132 24.60 13.58 0.77
N ALA A 133 24.52 14.44 -0.26
CA ALA A 133 25.61 14.59 -1.24
C ALA A 133 26.93 15.05 -0.61
N LYS A 134 26.91 15.61 0.61
CA LYS A 134 28.09 16.04 1.36
C LYS A 134 28.68 14.95 2.26
N THR A 135 27.99 13.83 2.46
CA THR A 135 28.45 12.74 3.36
C THR A 135 29.02 11.54 2.58
N SER A 136 28.82 11.47 1.26
CA SER A 136 29.38 10.40 0.41
C SER A 136 30.77 10.69 -0.18
N MET A 137 31.42 11.80 0.20
CA MET A 137 32.82 12.13 -0.16
C MET A 137 33.63 12.38 1.12
N ARG A 138 33.73 11.35 1.97
CA ARG A 138 34.75 11.21 3.02
C ARG A 138 34.80 9.75 3.46
N SER A 139 35.55 8.94 2.73
CA SER A 139 36.14 7.68 3.19
C SER A 139 37.57 7.64 2.67
#